data_AF-A0AAD6S6M2-F1
#
_entry.id   AF-A0AAD6S6M2-F1
#
_cell.length_a   1.000
_cell.length_b   1.000
_cell.length_c   1.000
_cell.angle_alpha   90.00
_cell.angle_beta   90.00
_cell.angle_gamma   90.00
#
_symmetry.space_group_name_H-M   'P 1'
#
loop_
_entity.id
_entity.type
_entity.pdbx_description
1 polymer ?
#
loop_
_entity_poly.entity_id
_entity_poly.type
_entity_poly.pdbx_seq_one_letter_code
_entity_poly.pdbx_strand_id
1 'polypeptide(L)'
;MGVAPPHAIGTPEWRQSQREHLAEICATISQLDPAFQSDVPEFLDADRRRLLAIVSSFSYDVSMIPVEIISQIFLECLPADGRVRPSPHRAPLLLAQICRRWREIALGTGQLWRSFDFTLQSALQPHLEPSHASICALHRAWCERANNYPLSLTLRCAHGRFKLSPGFLATIAAFAPHWERMEIALQNLSSFPFNIDDFTARIGGPFLALSTLALTIGHLPYVIEQILGMFQNLPQLRDFWLFNGLALSNVPIGAAPLTSLELRTKVSLADCNLIFQRFPGLQPLGLGDIDFDPPTTPVPGSLPPLHSLRLGPGGANFLALFALPHLRG
;
A
#
# COMPACT_ATOMS: atom_id res chain seq x y z
N MET A 1 -4.22 -32.57 17.71
CA MET A 1 -3.57 -31.48 18.47
C MET A 1 -4.51 -30.30 18.46
N GLY A 2 -5.09 -29.98 19.63
CA GLY A 2 -6.15 -28.97 19.75
C GLY A 2 -5.60 -27.56 19.59
N VAL A 3 -6.17 -26.80 18.65
CA VAL A 3 -5.91 -25.37 18.52
C VAL A 3 -6.45 -24.68 19.77
N ALA A 4 -5.58 -24.02 20.54
CA ALA A 4 -5.99 -23.28 21.72
C ALA A 4 -6.93 -22.11 21.32
N PRO A 5 -7.95 -21.79 22.13
CA PRO A 5 -8.89 -20.73 21.81
C PRO A 5 -8.20 -19.35 21.74
N PRO A 6 -8.68 -18.42 20.89
CA PRO A 6 -8.02 -17.16 20.58
C PRO A 6 -7.77 -16.22 21.77
N HIS A 7 -8.42 -16.45 22.91
CA HIS A 7 -8.24 -15.67 24.14
C HIS A 7 -7.03 -16.11 24.99
N ALA A 8 -6.39 -17.24 24.69
CA ALA A 8 -5.24 -17.75 25.44
C ALA A 8 -3.89 -17.25 24.90
N ILE A 9 -3.87 -16.55 23.76
CA ILE A 9 -2.63 -16.13 23.08
C ILE A 9 -1.96 -14.99 23.87
N GLY A 10 -0.73 -15.23 24.34
CA GLY A 10 0.07 -14.24 25.09
C GLY A 10 0.05 -14.38 26.62
N THR A 11 -0.77 -15.30 27.16
CA THR A 11 -0.73 -15.66 28.58
C THR A 11 0.62 -16.31 28.94
N PRO A 12 1.03 -16.31 30.23
CA PRO A 12 2.25 -17.00 30.67
C PRO A 12 2.25 -18.48 30.29
N GLU A 13 1.08 -19.14 30.38
CA GLU A 13 0.87 -20.54 30.03
C GLU A 13 1.04 -20.79 28.52
N TRP A 14 0.54 -19.89 27.67
CA TRP A 14 0.75 -19.97 26.23
C TRP A 14 2.22 -19.78 25.85
N ARG A 15 2.92 -18.83 26.48
CA ARG A 15 4.37 -18.62 26.26
C ARG A 15 5.19 -19.83 26.70
N GLN A 16 4.80 -20.48 27.79
CA GLN A 16 5.46 -21.69 28.28
C GLN A 16 5.24 -22.88 27.32
N SER A 17 4.01 -23.08 26.85
CA SER A 17 3.68 -24.11 25.86
C SER A 17 4.41 -23.91 24.54
N GLN A 18 4.54 -22.67 24.04
CA GLN A 18 5.33 -22.39 22.83
C GLN A 18 6.83 -22.63 23.02
N ARG A 19 7.37 -22.35 24.21
CA ARG A 19 8.78 -22.65 24.55
C ARG A 19 9.04 -24.15 24.56
N GLU A 20 8.14 -24.94 25.13
CA GLU A 20 8.24 -26.39 25.16
C GLU A 20 8.13 -26.98 23.75
N HIS A 21 7.22 -26.46 22.92
CA HIS A 21 7.09 -26.91 21.54
C HIS A 21 8.31 -26.56 20.69
N LEU A 22 8.89 -25.37 20.86
CA LEU A 22 10.16 -25.00 20.21
C LEU A 22 11.32 -25.89 20.69
N ALA A 23 11.36 -26.25 21.97
CA ALA A 23 12.37 -27.17 22.49
C ALA A 23 12.24 -28.57 21.90
N GLU A 24 11.01 -29.05 21.68
CA GLU A 24 10.70 -30.35 21.07
C GLU A 24 11.05 -30.37 19.57
N ILE A 25 10.80 -29.28 18.85
CA ILE A 25 11.25 -29.09 17.46
C ILE A 25 12.78 -29.06 17.39
N CYS A 26 13.44 -28.31 18.28
CA CYS A 26 14.91 -28.29 18.35
C CYS A 26 15.49 -29.69 18.65
N ALA A 27 14.84 -30.46 19.53
CA ALA A 27 15.24 -31.84 19.82
C ALA A 27 15.05 -32.75 18.60
N THR A 28 13.96 -32.57 17.85
CA THR A 28 13.68 -33.33 16.62
C THR A 28 14.68 -32.99 15.51
N ILE A 29 15.03 -31.72 15.34
CA ILE A 29 16.07 -31.27 14.41
C ILE A 29 17.43 -31.87 14.81
N SER A 30 17.75 -31.89 16.11
CA SER A 30 18.98 -32.52 16.62
C SER A 30 19.01 -34.03 16.39
N GLN A 31 17.85 -34.70 16.31
CA GLN A 31 17.72 -36.12 15.98
C GLN A 31 17.74 -36.42 14.47
N LEU A 32 17.49 -35.42 13.63
CA LEU A 32 17.59 -35.51 12.16
C LEU A 32 19.01 -35.21 11.65
N ASP A 33 19.84 -34.54 12.45
CA ASP A 33 21.25 -34.22 12.17
C ASP A 33 22.15 -35.46 11.86
N PRO A 34 22.03 -36.63 12.52
CA PRO A 34 22.92 -37.77 12.25
C PRO A 34 22.66 -38.46 10.90
N ALA A 35 21.49 -38.25 10.27
CA ALA A 35 21.18 -38.81 8.94
C ALA A 35 21.75 -37.98 7.78
N PHE A 36 22.16 -36.72 8.04
CA PHE A 36 22.76 -35.80 7.05
C PHE A 36 24.28 -35.68 7.19
N GLN A 37 24.85 -36.16 8.30
CA GLN A 37 26.30 -36.12 8.61
C GLN A 37 27.13 -37.20 7.91
N SER A 38 26.51 -38.20 7.25
CA SER A 38 27.26 -39.32 6.65
C SER A 38 28.17 -38.92 5.47
N ASP A 39 27.96 -37.73 4.90
CA ASP A 39 28.71 -37.23 3.73
C ASP A 39 29.47 -35.91 3.97
N VAL A 40 29.56 -35.43 5.22
CA VAL A 40 30.31 -34.20 5.54
C VAL A 40 31.77 -34.58 5.87
N PRO A 41 32.77 -34.10 5.10
CA PRO A 41 34.18 -34.33 5.41
C PRO A 41 34.50 -33.90 6.84
N GLU A 42 35.16 -34.77 7.61
CA GLU A 42 35.45 -34.63 9.05
C GLU A 42 36.11 -33.29 9.43
N PHE A 43 36.86 -32.69 8.49
CA PHE A 43 37.46 -31.37 8.59
C PHE A 43 36.43 -30.23 8.64
N LEU A 44 35.39 -30.29 7.81
CA LEU A 44 34.32 -29.27 7.77
C LEU A 44 33.45 -29.34 9.03
N ASP A 45 33.26 -30.53 9.60
CA ASP A 45 32.56 -30.69 10.89
C ASP A 45 33.40 -30.24 12.08
N ALA A 46 34.72 -30.40 12.02
CA ALA A 46 35.64 -29.87 13.03
C ALA A 46 35.67 -28.33 13.01
N ASP A 47 35.73 -27.73 11.82
CA ASP A 47 35.70 -26.28 11.66
C ASP A 47 34.32 -25.70 12.00
N ARG A 48 33.23 -26.36 11.62
CA ARG A 48 31.87 -25.99 12.02
C ARG A 48 31.73 -26.01 13.55
N ARG A 49 32.22 -27.04 14.23
CA ARG A 49 32.22 -27.13 15.70
C ARG A 49 33.06 -26.01 16.34
N ARG A 50 34.23 -25.69 15.80
CA ARG A 50 35.06 -24.57 16.27
C ARG A 50 34.36 -23.22 16.11
N LEU A 51 33.79 -22.95 14.93
CA LEU A 51 33.06 -21.71 14.67
C LEU A 51 31.82 -21.58 15.55
N LEU A 52 31.06 -22.65 15.74
CA LEU A 52 29.91 -22.67 16.66
C LEU A 52 30.35 -22.45 18.11
N ALA A 53 31.46 -23.03 18.56
CA ALA A 53 32.00 -22.79 19.90
C ALA A 53 32.39 -21.31 20.09
N ILE A 54 33.05 -20.71 19.10
CA ILE A 54 33.41 -19.29 19.12
C ILE A 54 32.13 -18.43 19.17
N VAL A 55 31.17 -18.67 18.28
CA VAL A 55 29.90 -17.93 18.23
C VAL A 55 29.10 -18.11 19.52
N SER A 56 29.08 -19.31 20.11
CA SER A 56 28.40 -19.58 21.38
C SER A 56 29.11 -18.96 22.60
N SER A 57 30.42 -18.72 22.51
CA SER A 57 31.20 -18.01 23.53
C SER A 57 30.89 -16.51 23.55
N PHE A 58 30.47 -15.96 22.42
CA PHE A 58 29.87 -14.64 22.36
C PHE A 58 28.38 -14.75 22.63
N SER A 59 27.99 -14.62 23.90
CA SER A 59 26.61 -14.25 24.25
C SER A 59 26.39 -12.82 23.80
N TYR A 60 26.14 -12.60 22.51
CA TYR A 60 25.63 -11.32 22.02
C TYR A 60 24.24 -11.15 22.58
N ASP A 61 24.15 -10.55 23.76
CA ASP A 61 22.88 -10.10 24.27
C ASP A 61 22.36 -9.08 23.26
N VAL A 62 21.17 -9.34 22.73
CA VAL A 62 20.47 -8.42 21.85
C VAL A 62 20.35 -7.04 22.51
N SER A 63 20.44 -6.93 23.85
CA SER A 63 20.55 -5.68 24.61
C SER A 63 21.78 -4.81 24.29
N MET A 64 22.87 -5.40 23.78
CA MET A 64 24.11 -4.68 23.43
C MET A 64 24.08 -4.10 22.01
N ILE A 65 23.16 -4.55 21.16
CA ILE A 65 23.03 -4.00 19.80
C ILE A 65 22.52 -2.55 19.91
N PRO A 66 23.16 -1.57 19.28
CA PRO A 66 22.70 -0.17 19.26
C PRO A 66 21.27 -0.04 18.72
N VAL A 67 20.55 0.98 19.19
CA VAL A 67 19.15 1.19 18.79
C VAL A 67 19.02 1.41 17.28
N GLU A 68 19.97 2.11 16.67
CA GLU A 68 20.01 2.43 15.25
C GLU A 68 20.09 1.16 14.40
N ILE A 69 20.88 0.19 14.84
CA ILE A 69 21.05 -1.10 14.15
C ILE A 69 19.77 -1.93 14.27
N ILE A 70 19.14 -1.96 15.45
CA ILE A 70 17.86 -2.66 15.63
C ILE A 70 16.77 -2.00 14.78
N SER A 71 16.69 -0.66 14.77
CA SER A 71 15.76 0.09 13.93
C SER A 71 15.97 -0.22 12.45
N GLN A 72 17.21 -0.30 11.98
CA GLN A 72 17.48 -0.70 10.59
C GLN A 72 17.01 -2.13 10.32
N ILE A 73 17.33 -3.10 11.19
CA ILE A 73 16.83 -4.47 11.07
C ILE A 73 15.30 -4.50 11.00
N PHE A 74 14.62 -3.68 11.81
CA PHE A 74 13.16 -3.61 11.80
C PHE A 74 12.62 -3.06 10.49
N LEU A 75 13.29 -2.09 9.87
CA LEU A 75 12.93 -1.54 8.57
C LEU A 75 13.10 -2.57 7.46
N GLU A 76 14.15 -3.39 7.51
CA GLU A 76 14.36 -4.52 6.59
C GLU A 76 13.31 -5.63 6.75
N CYS A 77 12.57 -5.66 7.87
CA CYS A 77 11.47 -6.61 8.08
C CYS A 77 10.14 -6.14 7.45
N LEU A 78 10.08 -4.92 6.90
CA LEU A 78 8.86 -4.42 6.25
C LEU A 78 8.64 -5.08 4.88
N PRO A 79 7.39 -5.13 4.39
CA PRO A 79 7.08 -5.63 3.06
C PRO A 79 7.82 -4.84 1.97
N ALA A 80 8.38 -5.55 0.99
CA ALA A 80 9.13 -4.96 -0.12
C ALA A 80 8.28 -4.04 -1.01
N ASP A 81 6.94 -4.20 -1.02
CA ASP A 81 6.02 -3.34 -1.76
C ASP A 81 5.68 -2.04 -1.01
N GLY A 82 6.23 -1.83 0.20
CA GLY A 82 6.01 -0.65 1.03
C GLY A 82 4.62 -0.58 1.68
N ARG A 83 3.76 -1.59 1.49
CA ARG A 83 2.39 -1.62 2.04
C ARG A 83 2.36 -2.40 3.35
N VAL A 84 2.38 -1.67 4.46
CA VAL A 84 2.39 -2.27 5.79
C VAL A 84 0.96 -2.58 6.22
N ARG A 85 0.60 -3.87 6.17
CA ARG A 85 -0.69 -4.35 6.66
C ARG A 85 -0.64 -4.62 8.17
N PRO A 86 -1.54 -4.03 8.97
CA PRO A 86 -1.62 -4.35 10.39
C PRO A 86 -1.89 -5.83 10.62
N SER A 87 -0.95 -6.52 11.25
CA SER A 87 -1.09 -7.92 11.65
C SER A 87 -0.20 -8.19 12.87
N PRO A 88 -0.69 -8.89 13.92
CA PRO A 88 0.16 -9.28 15.04
C PRO A 88 1.31 -10.21 14.63
N HIS A 89 1.22 -10.84 13.45
CA HIS A 89 2.21 -11.79 12.94
C HIS A 89 3.18 -11.16 11.93
N ARG A 90 3.15 -9.84 11.74
CA ARG A 90 4.04 -9.13 10.81
C ARG A 90 4.60 -7.87 11.44
N ALA A 91 5.75 -7.41 10.93
CA ALA A 91 6.28 -6.11 11.28
C ALA A 91 5.27 -5.00 10.90
N PRO A 92 5.18 -3.91 11.69
CA PRO A 92 5.96 -3.64 12.90
C PRO A 92 5.38 -4.22 14.20
N LEU A 93 4.13 -4.70 14.19
CA LEU A 93 3.45 -5.16 15.43
C LEU A 93 4.10 -6.38 16.05
N LEU A 94 4.54 -7.36 15.24
CA LEU A 94 5.27 -8.53 15.72
C LEU A 94 6.53 -8.13 16.50
N LEU A 95 7.29 -7.17 15.96
CA LEU A 95 8.54 -6.69 16.56
C LEU A 95 8.26 -6.02 17.92
N ALA A 96 7.15 -5.30 18.03
CA ALA A 96 6.71 -4.66 19.27
C ALA A 96 6.20 -5.65 20.35
N GLN A 97 6.07 -6.95 20.02
CA GLN A 97 5.58 -7.99 20.94
C GLN A 97 6.70 -8.84 21.55
N ILE A 98 7.92 -8.78 21.03
CA ILE A 98 9.03 -9.69 21.40
C ILE A 98 9.53 -9.44 22.83
N CYS A 99 10.02 -8.23 23.11
CA CYS A 99 10.49 -7.84 24.45
C CYS A 99 10.26 -6.35 24.69
N ARG A 100 10.45 -5.90 25.94
CA ARG A 100 10.25 -4.48 26.30
C ARG A 100 11.13 -3.54 25.49
N ARG A 101 12.42 -3.85 25.34
CA ARG A 101 13.37 -3.05 24.56
C ARG A 101 12.94 -2.92 23.10
N TRP A 102 12.58 -4.04 22.47
CA TRP A 102 12.12 -4.04 21.07
C TRP A 102 10.83 -3.26 20.89
N ARG A 103 9.91 -3.32 21.86
CA ARG A 103 8.71 -2.50 21.87
C ARG A 103 9.03 -1.01 21.91
N GLU A 104 9.91 -0.59 22.82
CA GLU A 104 10.33 0.82 22.93
C GLU A 104 10.98 1.31 21.62
N ILE A 105 11.86 0.50 21.03
CA ILE A 105 12.52 0.81 19.75
C ILE A 105 11.50 0.87 18.60
N ALA A 106 10.63 -0.14 18.47
CA ALA A 106 9.65 -0.19 17.41
C ALA A 106 8.66 0.98 17.49
N LEU A 107 8.18 1.32 18.69
CA LEU A 107 7.28 2.45 18.90
C LEU A 107 7.97 3.81 18.68
N GLY A 108 9.27 3.93 18.99
CA GLY A 108 10.06 5.14 18.75
C GLY A 108 10.55 5.30 17.30
N THR A 109 10.53 4.24 16.49
CA THR A 109 10.99 4.28 15.10
C THR A 109 9.84 4.63 14.16
N GLY A 110 9.58 5.94 13.98
CA GLY A 110 8.43 6.43 13.22
C GLY A 110 8.33 5.91 11.77
N GLN A 111 9.45 5.64 11.11
CA GLN A 111 9.49 5.09 9.75
C GLN A 111 8.73 3.76 9.61
N LEU A 112 8.66 2.95 10.67
CA LEU A 112 7.91 1.68 10.67
C LEU A 112 6.40 1.86 10.52
N TRP A 113 5.89 3.05 10.85
CA TRP A 113 4.47 3.37 10.93
C TRP A 113 4.02 4.30 9.80
N ARG A 114 4.89 4.61 8.83
CA ARG A 114 4.57 5.53 7.73
C ARG A 114 3.50 5.02 6.77
N SER A 115 3.20 3.71 6.78
CA SER A 115 2.31 3.05 5.82
C SER A 115 1.20 2.31 6.54
N PHE A 116 -0.04 2.49 6.09
CA PHE A 116 -1.21 1.79 6.59
C PHE A 116 -1.99 1.18 5.42
N ASP A 117 -1.87 -0.13 5.24
CA ASP A 117 -2.61 -0.89 4.23
C ASP A 117 -3.77 -1.66 4.85
N PHE A 118 -4.99 -1.29 4.47
CA PHE A 118 -6.21 -1.85 5.02
C PHE A 118 -7.20 -2.29 3.93
N THR A 119 -7.83 -3.44 4.14
CA THR A 119 -8.87 -3.96 3.24
C THR A 119 -10.16 -4.16 4.03
N LEU A 120 -11.20 -3.42 3.64
CA LEU A 120 -12.56 -3.58 4.11
C LEU A 120 -13.15 -4.81 3.41
N GLN A 121 -13.10 -5.97 4.07
CA GLN A 121 -13.84 -7.15 3.63
C GLN A 121 -15.22 -7.14 4.29
N SER A 122 -16.23 -7.60 3.56
CA SER A 122 -17.58 -7.73 4.10
C SER A 122 -18.25 -9.00 3.61
N ALA A 123 -18.94 -9.65 4.56
CA ALA A 123 -20.01 -10.64 4.42
C ALA A 123 -19.66 -12.15 4.48
N LEU A 124 -18.40 -12.58 4.37
CA LEU A 124 -18.11 -14.02 4.45
C LEU A 124 -17.85 -14.53 5.88
N GLN A 125 -17.39 -13.69 6.82
CA GLN A 125 -17.14 -14.07 8.23
C GLN A 125 -17.33 -12.89 9.22
N PRO A 126 -18.58 -12.48 9.53
CA PRO A 126 -18.85 -11.33 10.41
C PRO A 126 -18.32 -11.47 11.85
N HIS A 127 -18.00 -12.69 12.30
CA HIS A 127 -17.52 -12.99 13.66
C HIS A 127 -16.01 -12.69 13.85
N LEU A 128 -15.27 -12.46 12.77
CA LEU A 128 -13.83 -12.23 12.77
C LEU A 128 -13.46 -10.79 12.40
N GLU A 129 -14.45 -9.95 12.09
CA GLU A 129 -14.22 -8.56 11.70
C GLU A 129 -13.94 -7.69 12.94
N PRO A 130 -12.80 -6.97 12.97
CA PRO A 130 -12.52 -6.03 14.05
C PRO A 130 -13.58 -4.93 14.07
N SER A 131 -13.96 -4.49 15.27
CA SER A 131 -14.93 -3.40 15.41
C SER A 131 -14.43 -2.13 14.71
N HIS A 132 -15.36 -1.30 14.20
CA HIS A 132 -15.02 0.00 13.63
C HIS A 132 -14.17 0.84 14.58
N ALA A 133 -14.46 0.80 15.89
CA ALA A 133 -13.71 1.51 16.91
C ALA A 133 -12.25 1.04 16.98
N SER A 134 -12.01 -0.28 16.93
CA SER A 134 -10.67 -0.86 16.95
C SER A 134 -9.85 -0.44 15.73
N ILE A 135 -10.43 -0.47 14.53
CA ILE A 135 -9.75 -0.04 13.30
C ILE A 135 -9.41 1.45 13.36
N CYS A 136 -10.31 2.28 13.89
CA CYS A 136 -10.08 3.72 14.01
C CYS A 136 -8.96 4.04 15.01
N ALA A 137 -8.97 3.38 16.17
CA ALA A 137 -7.91 3.52 17.15
C ALA A 137 -6.57 3.06 16.58
N LEU A 138 -6.57 1.96 15.81
CA LEU A 138 -5.37 1.44 15.17
C LEU A 138 -4.81 2.38 14.11
N HIS A 139 -5.66 2.90 13.22
CA HIS A 139 -5.28 3.87 12.19
C HIS A 139 -4.71 5.15 12.81
N ARG A 140 -5.39 5.70 13.83
CA ARG A 140 -4.89 6.88 14.54
C ARG A 140 -3.54 6.63 15.21
N ALA A 141 -3.39 5.52 15.92
CA ALA A 141 -2.12 5.17 16.56
C ALA A 141 -0.99 4.97 15.55
N TRP A 142 -1.30 4.50 14.33
CA TRP A 142 -0.33 4.39 13.23
C TRP A 142 0.15 5.78 12.80
N CYS A 143 -0.78 6.70 12.52
CA CYS A 143 -0.43 8.07 12.12
C CYS A 143 0.34 8.82 13.21
N GLU A 144 -0.05 8.69 14.48
CA GLU A 144 0.64 9.33 15.61
C GLU A 144 2.08 8.80 15.77
N ARG A 145 2.30 7.49 15.60
CA ARG A 145 3.65 6.89 15.69
C ARG A 145 4.55 7.25 14.51
N ALA A 146 3.98 7.48 13.33
CA ALA A 146 4.74 7.97 12.19
C ALA A 146 5.32 9.36 12.44
N ASN A 147 4.79 10.12 13.40
CA ASN A 147 5.29 11.44 13.79
C ASN A 147 5.37 12.38 12.57
N ASN A 148 6.57 12.85 12.20
CA ASN A 148 6.77 13.75 11.05
C ASN A 148 7.10 13.03 9.73
N TYR A 149 7.05 11.70 9.69
CA TYR A 149 7.30 10.97 8.44
C TYR A 149 6.11 11.09 7.48
N PRO A 150 6.36 11.22 6.16
CA PRO A 150 5.28 11.27 5.19
C PRO A 150 4.47 9.97 5.18
N LEU A 151 3.15 10.11 5.22
CA LEU A 151 2.22 9.01 5.39
C LEU A 151 1.76 8.40 4.06
N SER A 152 1.53 7.09 4.06
CA SER A 152 0.94 6.35 2.97
C SER A 152 -0.29 5.58 3.44
N LEU A 153 -1.40 5.74 2.72
CA LEU A 153 -2.65 5.01 2.94
C LEU A 153 -2.96 4.14 1.73
N THR A 154 -3.18 2.85 1.95
CA THR A 154 -3.84 1.98 0.98
C THR A 154 -5.17 1.50 1.56
N LEU A 155 -6.26 1.80 0.87
CA LEU A 155 -7.61 1.45 1.30
C LEU A 155 -8.33 0.70 0.19
N ARG A 156 -8.69 -0.56 0.45
CA ARG A 156 -9.45 -1.40 -0.50
C ARG A 156 -10.81 -1.77 0.07
N CYS A 157 -11.87 -1.48 -0.64
CA CYS A 157 -13.25 -1.85 -0.31
C CYS A 157 -13.78 -2.80 -1.39
N ALA A 158 -13.95 -4.08 -1.07
CA ALA A 158 -14.36 -5.10 -2.04
C ALA A 158 -15.90 -5.30 -2.09
N HIS A 159 -16.60 -5.08 -0.97
CA HIS A 159 -18.03 -5.36 -0.85
C HIS A 159 -18.72 -4.30 0.02
N GLY A 160 -19.74 -3.64 -0.53
CA GLY A 160 -20.37 -2.42 0.00
C GLY A 160 -21.05 -2.48 1.38
N ARG A 161 -20.97 -3.56 2.16
CA ARG A 161 -21.58 -3.55 3.51
C ARG A 161 -20.65 -3.05 4.62
N PHE A 162 -19.33 -2.94 4.39
CA PHE A 162 -18.44 -2.37 5.40
C PHE A 162 -18.52 -0.83 5.36
N LYS A 163 -18.76 -0.24 6.54
CA LYS A 163 -18.92 1.20 6.73
C LYS A 163 -17.60 1.86 7.20
N LEU A 164 -17.05 2.84 6.49
CA LEU A 164 -15.97 3.65 7.08
C LEU A 164 -16.54 4.50 8.23
N SER A 165 -15.94 4.42 9.41
CA SER A 165 -16.45 5.19 10.55
C SER A 165 -16.07 6.68 10.39
N PRO A 166 -16.87 7.62 10.93
CA PRO A 166 -16.51 9.04 10.98
C PRO A 166 -15.15 9.29 11.65
N GLY A 167 -14.78 8.47 12.64
CA GLY A 167 -13.48 8.57 13.32
C GLY A 167 -12.31 8.21 12.43
N PHE A 168 -12.49 7.30 11.46
CA PHE A 168 -11.45 6.96 10.49
C PHE A 168 -11.20 8.13 9.54
N LEU A 169 -12.27 8.73 9.04
CA LEU A 169 -12.23 9.89 8.15
C LEU A 169 -11.63 11.11 8.84
N ALA A 170 -12.01 11.35 10.09
CA ALA A 170 -11.43 12.42 10.91
C ALA A 170 -9.91 12.27 11.08
N THR A 171 -9.40 11.03 11.19
CA THR A 171 -7.95 10.80 11.20
C THR A 171 -7.32 11.13 9.85
N ILE A 172 -7.93 10.77 8.71
CA ILE A 172 -7.41 11.17 7.39
C ILE A 172 -7.28 12.70 7.31
N ALA A 173 -8.33 13.41 7.71
CA ALA A 173 -8.36 14.88 7.68
C ALA A 173 -7.37 15.53 8.64
N ALA A 174 -7.24 15.00 9.87
CA ALA A 174 -6.32 15.53 10.87
C ALA A 174 -4.85 15.45 10.43
N PHE A 175 -4.51 14.44 9.63
CA PHE A 175 -3.17 14.25 9.07
C PHE A 175 -3.09 14.66 7.59
N ALA A 176 -4.07 15.40 7.05
CA ALA A 176 -4.17 15.80 5.64
C ALA A 176 -2.84 16.30 5.03
N PRO A 177 -2.07 17.20 5.69
CA PRO A 177 -0.83 17.75 5.14
C PRO A 177 0.33 16.74 5.08
N HIS A 178 0.23 15.62 5.79
CA HIS A 178 1.32 14.63 5.91
C HIS A 178 1.17 13.47 4.92
N TRP A 179 0.02 13.30 4.28
CA TRP A 179 -0.16 12.22 3.30
C TRP A 179 0.65 12.48 2.04
N GLU A 180 1.57 11.58 1.74
CA GLU A 180 2.40 11.57 0.54
C GLU A 180 1.84 10.63 -0.52
N ARG A 181 1.28 9.49 -0.12
CA ARG A 181 0.73 8.48 -1.03
C ARG A 181 -0.66 8.03 -0.58
N MET A 182 -1.63 8.08 -1.48
CA MET A 182 -2.96 7.50 -1.25
C MET A 182 -3.34 6.57 -2.39
N GLU A 183 -3.71 5.34 -2.05
CA GLU A 183 -4.21 4.33 -2.98
C GLU A 183 -5.59 3.87 -2.50
N ILE A 184 -6.65 4.31 -3.17
CA ILE A 184 -8.03 4.08 -2.75
C ILE A 184 -8.75 3.28 -3.84
N ALA A 185 -9.13 2.05 -3.50
CA ALA A 185 -9.94 1.19 -4.36
C ALA A 185 -11.31 0.94 -3.74
N LEU A 186 -12.36 1.40 -4.41
CA LEU A 186 -13.74 1.34 -3.97
C LEU A 186 -14.55 0.54 -4.98
N GLN A 187 -14.77 -0.75 -4.70
CA GLN A 187 -15.55 -1.65 -5.56
C GLN A 187 -16.96 -1.82 -4.99
N ASN A 188 -17.97 -1.66 -5.86
CA ASN A 188 -19.39 -1.94 -5.60
C ASN A 188 -20.00 -1.20 -4.38
N LEU A 189 -20.27 0.11 -4.54
CA LEU A 189 -20.90 0.97 -3.52
C LEU A 189 -22.44 0.94 -3.58
N SER A 190 -23.04 -0.06 -4.23
CA SER A 190 -24.50 -0.18 -4.45
C SER A 190 -25.33 -0.17 -3.16
N SER A 191 -24.70 -0.40 -2.01
CA SER A 191 -25.30 -0.35 -0.68
C SER A 191 -24.51 0.61 0.22
N PHE A 192 -24.40 1.88 -0.18
CA PHE A 192 -23.83 2.95 0.65
C PHE A 192 -24.88 3.57 1.58
N PRO A 193 -24.83 3.27 2.88
CA PRO A 193 -25.61 3.96 3.92
C PRO A 193 -24.92 5.23 4.47
N PHE A 194 -23.93 5.79 3.77
CA PHE A 194 -23.36 7.09 4.10
C PHE A 194 -23.76 8.12 3.06
N ASN A 195 -24.09 9.33 3.53
CA ASN A 195 -24.14 10.49 2.66
C ASN A 195 -22.72 10.72 2.12
N ILE A 196 -22.52 10.63 0.82
CA ILE A 196 -21.21 10.88 0.20
C ILE A 196 -20.72 12.30 0.48
N ASP A 197 -21.62 13.25 0.62
CA ASP A 197 -21.29 14.63 0.96
C ASP A 197 -20.65 14.72 2.35
N ASP A 198 -21.02 13.82 3.27
CA ASP A 198 -20.43 13.70 4.59
C ASP A 198 -19.04 13.03 4.57
N PHE A 199 -18.79 12.18 3.57
CA PHE A 199 -17.46 11.60 3.33
C PHE A 199 -16.51 12.65 2.74
N THR A 200 -16.97 13.42 1.75
CA THR A 200 -16.14 14.43 1.06
C THR A 200 -15.88 15.65 1.90
N ALA A 201 -16.91 16.21 2.54
CA ALA A 201 -16.78 17.38 3.41
C ALA A 201 -15.80 17.12 4.57
N ARG A 202 -15.73 15.88 5.04
CA ARG A 202 -14.90 15.51 6.20
C ARG A 202 -13.47 15.16 5.83
N ILE A 203 -13.19 14.75 4.58
CA ILE A 203 -11.84 14.46 4.09
C ILE A 203 -11.13 15.70 3.53
N GLY A 204 -11.87 16.68 2.97
CA GLY A 204 -11.37 17.81 2.17
C GLY A 204 -10.42 18.81 2.83
N GLY A 205 -9.36 18.33 3.49
CA GLY A 205 -8.23 19.12 3.96
C GLY A 205 -7.19 19.32 2.85
N PRO A 206 -6.24 20.26 3.03
CA PRO A 206 -5.22 20.53 2.04
C PRO A 206 -4.18 19.40 2.01
N PHE A 207 -4.23 18.56 0.98
CA PHE A 207 -3.29 17.48 0.74
C PHE A 207 -1.98 18.00 0.13
N LEU A 208 -1.25 18.81 0.90
CA LEU A 208 -0.08 19.56 0.43
C LEU A 208 1.14 18.70 0.09
N ALA A 209 1.31 17.56 0.77
CA ALA A 209 2.43 16.64 0.54
C ALA A 209 2.09 15.51 -0.46
N LEU A 210 0.85 15.42 -0.93
CA LEU A 210 0.38 14.28 -1.71
C LEU A 210 1.06 14.26 -3.08
N SER A 211 1.96 13.30 -3.27
CA SER A 211 2.74 13.11 -4.49
C SER A 211 2.23 11.96 -5.34
N THR A 212 1.61 10.95 -4.72
CA THR A 212 1.01 9.81 -5.41
C THR A 212 -0.46 9.66 -5.03
N LEU A 213 -1.34 9.66 -6.02
CA LEU A 213 -2.77 9.39 -5.85
C LEU A 213 -3.23 8.31 -6.84
N ALA A 214 -3.74 7.21 -6.31
CA ALA A 214 -4.33 6.12 -7.08
C ALA A 214 -5.80 5.96 -6.70
N LEU A 215 -6.70 6.04 -7.67
CA LEU A 215 -8.13 5.85 -7.48
C LEU A 215 -8.62 4.71 -8.37
N THR A 216 -9.24 3.70 -7.77
CA THR A 216 -9.96 2.64 -8.49
C THR A 216 -11.41 2.71 -8.07
N ILE A 217 -12.31 3.09 -8.97
CA ILE A 217 -13.72 3.30 -8.62
C ILE A 217 -14.57 2.32 -9.44
N GLY A 218 -15.37 1.48 -8.78
CA GLY A 218 -16.30 0.57 -9.46
C GLY A 218 -17.41 1.33 -10.22
N HIS A 219 -18.23 0.61 -11.01
CA HIS A 219 -19.31 1.16 -11.86
C HIS A 219 -20.34 2.02 -11.11
N LEU A 220 -20.04 3.29 -10.83
CA LEU A 220 -20.96 4.25 -10.22
C LEU A 220 -20.64 5.69 -10.65
N PRO A 221 -21.21 6.17 -11.77
CA PRO A 221 -20.93 7.50 -12.32
C PRO A 221 -21.24 8.66 -11.37
N TYR A 222 -22.24 8.49 -10.50
CA TYR A 222 -22.85 9.57 -9.70
C TYR A 222 -22.05 10.03 -8.48
N VAL A 223 -21.03 9.28 -8.10
CA VAL A 223 -20.27 9.40 -6.84
C VAL A 223 -18.87 9.94 -7.08
N ILE A 224 -18.46 9.95 -8.35
CA ILE A 224 -17.07 10.16 -8.69
C ILE A 224 -16.67 11.62 -8.56
N GLU A 225 -17.50 12.55 -9.03
CA GLU A 225 -17.27 13.99 -8.85
C GLU A 225 -17.05 14.37 -7.39
N GLN A 226 -17.81 13.76 -6.49
CA GLN A 226 -17.67 13.98 -5.06
C GLN A 226 -16.32 13.43 -4.57
N ILE A 227 -15.95 12.20 -4.94
CA ILE A 227 -14.65 11.60 -4.57
C ILE A 227 -13.48 12.47 -5.08
N LEU A 228 -13.54 12.92 -6.33
CA LEU A 228 -12.55 13.81 -6.93
C LEU A 228 -12.53 15.18 -6.25
N GLY A 229 -13.70 15.68 -5.86
CA GLY A 229 -13.87 16.93 -5.13
C GLY A 229 -13.19 16.96 -3.76
N MET A 230 -12.78 15.80 -3.21
CA MET A 230 -11.94 15.74 -2.00
C MET A 230 -10.49 16.14 -2.26
N PHE A 231 -10.02 15.96 -3.49
CA PHE A 231 -8.62 16.10 -3.89
C PHE A 231 -8.40 17.40 -4.63
N GLN A 232 -8.79 18.52 -4.02
CA GLN A 232 -8.58 19.84 -4.59
C GLN A 232 -7.19 20.38 -4.23
N ASN A 233 -6.56 21.07 -5.18
CA ASN A 233 -5.30 21.78 -5.00
C ASN A 233 -4.18 20.88 -4.45
N LEU A 234 -3.64 20.01 -5.33
CA LEU A 234 -2.56 19.08 -5.03
C LEU A 234 -1.22 19.58 -5.61
N PRO A 235 -0.52 20.50 -4.93
CA PRO A 235 0.65 21.19 -5.50
C PRO A 235 1.85 20.28 -5.74
N GLN A 236 1.94 19.16 -5.01
CA GLN A 236 3.05 18.20 -5.09
C GLN A 236 2.68 16.93 -5.87
N LEU A 237 1.48 16.85 -6.45
CA LEU A 237 1.04 15.64 -7.15
C LEU A 237 1.89 15.40 -8.40
N ARG A 238 2.50 14.22 -8.44
CA ARG A 238 3.41 13.76 -9.50
C ARG A 238 2.87 12.53 -10.20
N ASP A 239 2.39 11.56 -9.42
CA ASP A 239 1.86 10.30 -9.92
C ASP A 239 0.35 10.25 -9.70
N PHE A 240 -0.39 10.14 -10.81
CA PHE A 240 -1.83 9.97 -10.76
C PHE A 240 -2.28 8.72 -11.51
N TRP A 241 -2.98 7.83 -10.83
CA TRP A 241 -3.55 6.62 -11.42
C TRP A 241 -5.04 6.57 -11.23
N LEU A 242 -5.77 6.27 -12.30
CA LEU A 242 -7.20 6.21 -12.30
C LEU A 242 -7.69 4.98 -13.08
N PHE A 243 -8.41 4.11 -12.38
CA PHE A 243 -8.92 2.85 -12.91
C PHE A 243 -10.45 2.87 -12.85
N ASN A 244 -11.09 2.48 -13.96
CA ASN A 244 -12.55 2.34 -14.15
C ASN A 244 -13.38 3.63 -14.01
N GLY A 245 -13.78 4.22 -15.15
CA GLY A 245 -15.05 4.98 -15.24
C GLY A 245 -15.02 6.52 -15.14
N LEU A 246 -14.00 7.23 -15.63
CA LEU A 246 -14.04 8.70 -15.67
C LEU A 246 -13.57 9.30 -16.99
N ALA A 247 -14.25 10.38 -17.36
CA ALA A 247 -13.79 11.35 -18.34
C ALA A 247 -12.73 12.27 -17.71
N LEU A 248 -11.71 12.63 -18.50
CA LEU A 248 -10.56 13.40 -18.03
C LEU A 248 -10.88 14.84 -17.62
N SER A 249 -11.98 15.39 -18.15
CA SER A 249 -12.49 16.72 -17.80
C SER A 249 -12.70 16.93 -16.30
N ASN A 250 -12.98 15.84 -15.57
CA ASN A 250 -13.41 15.89 -14.18
C ASN A 250 -12.25 15.60 -13.21
N VAL A 251 -11.09 15.21 -13.73
CA VAL A 251 -9.96 14.82 -12.89
C VAL A 251 -9.37 16.09 -12.26
N PRO A 252 -9.19 16.15 -10.93
CA PRO A 252 -8.86 17.36 -10.19
C PRO A 252 -7.36 17.69 -10.30
N ILE A 253 -6.80 17.55 -11.50
CA ILE A 253 -5.37 17.68 -11.76
C ILE A 253 -4.96 19.14 -11.91
N GLY A 254 -5.90 20.07 -12.16
CA GLY A 254 -5.62 21.52 -12.05
C GLY A 254 -4.29 21.94 -12.69
N ALA A 255 -3.46 22.67 -11.94
CA ALA A 255 -2.10 23.05 -12.33
C ALA A 255 -1.01 22.12 -11.74
N ALA A 256 -1.37 20.89 -11.35
CA ALA A 256 -0.42 19.97 -10.72
C ALA A 256 0.72 19.60 -11.69
N PRO A 257 1.98 19.56 -11.23
CA PRO A 257 3.13 19.22 -12.06
C PRO A 257 3.25 17.69 -12.24
N LEU A 258 2.25 17.08 -12.89
CA LEU A 258 2.24 15.63 -13.10
C LEU A 258 3.45 15.17 -13.89
N THR A 259 4.13 14.16 -13.34
CA THR A 259 5.18 13.42 -14.03
C THR A 259 4.69 12.09 -14.53
N SER A 260 3.64 11.49 -13.96
CA SER A 260 3.20 10.13 -14.31
C SER A 260 1.68 10.07 -14.29
N LEU A 261 1.10 9.47 -15.33
CA LEU A 261 -0.34 9.35 -15.48
C LEU A 261 -0.68 7.97 -16.01
N GLU A 262 -1.50 7.22 -15.29
CA GLU A 262 -2.07 5.96 -15.79
C GLU A 262 -3.58 6.02 -15.70
N LEU A 263 -4.22 6.00 -16.85
CA LEU A 263 -5.66 5.97 -17.00
C LEU A 263 -6.03 4.62 -17.56
N ARG A 264 -6.73 3.79 -16.79
CA ARG A 264 -7.36 2.56 -17.29
C ARG A 264 -8.86 2.74 -17.36
N THR A 265 -9.26 3.84 -17.99
CA THR A 265 -10.65 4.19 -18.30
C THR A 265 -10.79 4.30 -19.82
N LYS A 266 -12.02 4.46 -20.30
CA LYS A 266 -12.24 4.84 -21.70
C LYS A 266 -11.80 6.29 -21.87
N VAL A 267 -10.94 6.57 -22.85
CA VAL A 267 -10.37 7.91 -23.09
C VAL A 267 -10.62 8.33 -24.53
N SER A 268 -11.19 9.52 -24.76
CA SER A 268 -11.39 10.03 -26.13
C SER A 268 -10.10 10.59 -26.73
N LEU A 269 -10.03 10.71 -28.06
CA LEU A 269 -8.91 11.39 -28.73
C LEU A 269 -8.77 12.87 -28.32
N ALA A 270 -9.89 13.54 -28.08
CA ALA A 270 -9.89 14.92 -27.60
C ALA A 270 -9.24 15.04 -26.22
N ASP A 271 -9.50 14.08 -25.32
CA ASP A 271 -8.90 14.05 -24.00
C ASP A 271 -7.38 13.78 -24.06
N CYS A 272 -6.94 12.89 -24.96
CA CYS A 272 -5.52 12.65 -25.20
C CYS A 272 -4.79 13.94 -25.60
N ASN A 273 -5.37 14.74 -26.49
CA ASN A 273 -4.81 16.05 -26.88
C ASN A 273 -4.69 16.99 -25.68
N LEU A 274 -5.72 17.06 -24.83
CA LEU A 274 -5.70 17.90 -23.64
C LEU A 274 -4.61 17.46 -22.66
N ILE A 275 -4.41 16.15 -22.48
CA ILE A 275 -3.32 15.61 -21.64
C ILE A 275 -1.96 16.08 -22.18
N PHE A 276 -1.72 15.90 -23.48
CA PHE A 276 -0.42 16.25 -24.09
C PHE A 276 -0.13 17.75 -24.03
N GLN A 277 -1.15 18.59 -24.20
CA GLN A 277 -1.00 20.05 -24.06
C GLN A 277 -0.73 20.47 -22.62
N ARG A 278 -1.41 19.83 -21.66
CA ARG A 278 -1.35 20.23 -20.24
C ARG A 278 -0.13 19.67 -19.51
N PHE A 279 0.37 18.50 -19.91
CA PHE A 279 1.46 17.79 -19.24
C PHE A 279 2.56 17.38 -20.24
N PRO A 280 3.35 18.35 -20.75
CA PRO A 280 4.36 18.08 -21.77
C PRO A 280 5.54 17.21 -21.28
N GLY A 281 5.78 17.14 -19.96
CA GLY A 281 6.87 16.37 -19.34
C GLY A 281 6.47 15.00 -18.79
N LEU A 282 5.29 14.49 -19.15
CA LEU A 282 4.68 13.33 -18.52
C LEU A 282 5.34 12.02 -18.95
N GLN A 283 5.92 11.29 -18.00
CA GLN A 283 6.56 9.98 -18.13
C GLN A 283 6.54 9.17 -16.80
N PRO A 284 5.99 7.94 -16.76
CA PRO A 284 5.33 7.19 -17.82
C PRO A 284 3.89 7.65 -18.10
N LEU A 285 3.39 7.39 -19.32
CA LEU A 285 1.98 7.53 -19.67
C LEU A 285 1.34 6.17 -19.88
N GLY A 286 0.20 5.92 -19.24
CA GLY A 286 -0.66 4.78 -19.49
C GLY A 286 -2.06 5.24 -19.90
N LEU A 287 -2.56 4.73 -21.03
CA LEU A 287 -3.91 4.97 -21.51
C LEU A 287 -4.64 3.63 -21.66
N GLY A 288 -5.92 3.62 -21.32
CA GLY A 288 -6.78 2.44 -21.33
C GLY A 288 -7.31 2.16 -22.72
N ASP A 289 -8.61 1.92 -22.80
CA ASP A 289 -9.32 1.78 -24.08
C ASP A 289 -9.52 3.18 -24.67
N ILE A 290 -9.09 3.38 -25.91
CA ILE A 290 -9.16 4.69 -26.58
C ILE A 290 -10.37 4.70 -27.49
N ASP A 291 -11.31 5.60 -27.20
CA ASP A 291 -12.48 5.81 -28.04
C ASP A 291 -12.12 6.70 -29.22
N PHE A 292 -12.29 6.14 -30.41
CA PHE A 292 -12.18 6.87 -31.66
C PHE A 292 -13.55 7.49 -31.95
N ASP A 293 -13.89 8.52 -31.19
CA ASP A 293 -15.05 9.39 -31.44
C ASP A 293 -15.04 9.93 -32.89
N PRO A 294 -16.17 10.42 -33.43
CA PRO A 294 -16.36 10.67 -34.86
C PRO A 294 -15.26 11.52 -35.55
N PRO A 295 -15.13 11.40 -36.89
CA PRO A 295 -13.95 11.82 -37.68
C PRO A 295 -13.60 13.31 -37.67
N THR A 296 -14.39 14.15 -37.00
CA THR A 296 -14.16 15.58 -36.84
C THR A 296 -13.21 15.94 -35.70
N THR A 297 -12.86 14.98 -34.82
CA THR A 297 -11.89 15.23 -33.74
C THR A 297 -10.46 15.32 -34.31
N PRO A 298 -9.73 16.42 -34.04
CA PRO A 298 -8.37 16.57 -34.53
C PRO A 298 -7.48 15.49 -33.92
N VAL A 299 -6.85 14.71 -34.80
CA VAL A 299 -5.86 13.69 -34.40
C VAL A 299 -4.67 14.39 -33.73
N PRO A 300 -4.10 13.83 -32.66
CA PRO A 300 -2.93 14.44 -32.03
C PRO A 300 -1.78 14.50 -33.03
N GLY A 301 -1.21 15.70 -33.25
CA GLY A 301 -0.25 15.96 -34.32
C GLY A 301 1.11 15.27 -34.13
N SER A 302 1.48 14.97 -32.89
CA SER A 302 2.66 14.17 -32.53
C SER A 302 2.50 13.63 -31.12
N LEU A 303 3.13 12.47 -30.85
CA LEU A 303 3.31 12.02 -29.47
C LEU A 303 4.38 12.89 -28.80
N PRO A 304 4.18 13.34 -27.55
CA PRO A 304 5.26 13.96 -26.79
C PRO A 304 6.44 12.98 -26.65
N PRO A 305 7.67 13.47 -26.34
CA PRO A 305 8.80 12.59 -26.12
C PRO A 305 8.54 11.73 -24.88
N LEU A 306 8.02 10.52 -25.08
CA LEU A 306 7.64 9.58 -24.01
C LEU A 306 8.69 8.45 -23.94
N HIS A 307 9.33 8.26 -22.78
CA HIS A 307 10.20 7.10 -22.54
C HIS A 307 9.40 5.80 -22.30
N SER A 308 8.16 5.91 -21.83
CA SER A 308 7.31 4.76 -21.54
C SER A 308 5.85 5.10 -21.82
N LEU A 309 5.25 4.34 -22.73
CA LEU A 309 3.84 4.42 -23.10
C LEU A 309 3.20 3.04 -22.92
N ARG A 310 2.16 2.95 -22.09
CA ARG A 310 1.32 1.76 -21.92
C ARG A 310 -0.03 2.03 -22.56
N LEU A 311 -0.49 1.13 -23.43
CA LEU A 311 -1.79 1.25 -24.07
C LEU A 311 -2.63 0.01 -23.75
N GLY A 312 -3.91 0.23 -23.51
CA GLY A 312 -4.90 -0.83 -23.37
C GLY A 312 -5.25 -1.49 -24.71
N PRO A 313 -6.28 -2.35 -24.71
CA PRO A 313 -6.85 -2.92 -25.93
C PRO A 313 -7.20 -1.79 -26.92
N GLY A 314 -6.86 -1.94 -28.21
CA GLY A 314 -7.04 -0.88 -29.21
C GLY A 314 -5.87 0.09 -29.39
N GLY A 315 -4.83 0.00 -28.56
CA GLY A 315 -3.64 0.87 -28.63
C GLY A 315 -2.90 0.86 -29.98
N ALA A 316 -2.97 -0.23 -30.75
CA ALA A 316 -2.36 -0.30 -32.08
C ALA A 316 -2.97 0.72 -33.06
N ASN A 317 -4.29 0.91 -33.02
CA ASN A 317 -4.98 1.90 -33.85
C ASN A 317 -4.59 3.32 -33.46
N PHE A 318 -4.34 3.56 -32.18
CA PHE A 318 -3.88 4.85 -31.68
C PHE A 318 -2.45 5.15 -32.17
N LEU A 319 -1.53 4.19 -32.08
CA LEU A 319 -0.17 4.36 -32.60
C LEU A 319 -0.14 4.56 -34.12
N ALA A 320 -1.04 3.92 -34.86
CA ALA A 320 -1.15 4.09 -36.32
C ALA A 320 -1.45 5.54 -36.74
N LEU A 321 -2.11 6.33 -35.88
CA LEU A 321 -2.35 7.76 -36.11
C LEU A 321 -1.05 8.58 -36.19
N PHE A 322 0.03 8.10 -35.58
CA PHE A 322 1.32 8.80 -35.51
C PHE A 322 2.40 8.19 -36.40
N ALA A 323 2.25 6.92 -36.78
CA ALA A 323 3.19 6.21 -37.65
C ALA A 323 3.01 6.54 -39.15
N LEU A 324 1.88 7.12 -39.55
CA LEU A 324 1.54 7.40 -40.96
C LEU A 324 1.37 8.91 -41.27
N PRO A 325 2.35 9.79 -40.99
CA PRO A 325 2.25 11.19 -41.38
C PRO A 325 2.31 11.39 -42.90
N HIS A 326 2.77 10.41 -43.69
CA HIS A 326 3.01 10.54 -45.14
C HIS A 326 1.90 10.01 -46.07
N LEU A 327 0.79 9.48 -45.55
CA LEU A 327 -0.34 8.98 -46.36
C LEU A 327 -1.62 9.79 -46.21
N ARG A 328 -1.53 10.98 -45.59
CA ARG A 328 -2.60 11.98 -45.57
C ARG A 328 -2.20 13.18 -46.43
N GLY A 329 -2.08 12.93 -47.72
CA GLY A 329 -1.97 13.92 -48.79
C GLY A 329 -3.00 13.61 -49.84
#